data_AF-A0A136LXR2-F1
#
_entry.id   AF-A0A136LXR2-F1
#
_cell.length_a   1.000
_cell.length_b   1.000
_cell.length_c   1.000
_cell.angle_alpha   90.00
_cell.angle_beta   90.00
_cell.angle_gamma   90.00
#
_symmetry.space_group_name_H-M   'P 1'
#
loop_
_entity.id
_entity.type
_entity.pdbx_description
1 polymer ?
#
loop_
_entity_poly.entity_id
_entity_poly.type
_entity_poly.pdbx_seq_one_letter_code
_entity_poly.pdbx_strand_id
1 'polypeptide(L)'
;MTEEKATLTQRRAMSGAAKLDRSKLRGVSGGSETEEKGSAAKVFIAVLIVLILAAGAFLAYDRLIRNRDTGETTSETTPTPTPLPTSNPTEDILSSEVLADTDALGLQAASKFLVGDQAVGEASEDAFTVESLMLQPYESFMRVEFLVSSDGEQPFPETTAVYSSDEQTITISMNNVIEDKSELGYNETAEIPSSVVDSISHEAQSGTTEVYVITLEEETPFVLHELTQALENRIVLDIRELEEETDPENPDTTPTASPTATPTSAVTEPAGINLTNDFSKNKQFITTSTTGPNVGIGGYLYKDEVAIFKYYLILKGGGDPYPNATATLEGNTLTLEIENLAYDALPDSSGQGMTDFAARGVRDINTVDITFANNKSTYVFELDKPLDYRIYIDEDNNRLNLEFRH
;
A
#
# COMPACT_ATOMS: atom_id res chain seq x y z
N MET A 1 14.29 28.99 64.00
CA MET A 1 15.41 28.29 64.67
C MET A 1 15.55 26.95 63.97
N THR A 2 16.57 26.64 63.18
CA THR A 2 17.85 27.32 62.95
C THR A 2 18.37 26.86 61.59
N GLU A 3 19.07 27.76 60.91
CA GLU A 3 19.82 27.54 59.67
C GLU A 3 20.90 26.47 59.84
N GLU A 4 21.32 25.82 58.74
CA GLU A 4 22.74 25.91 58.37
C GLU A 4 22.97 25.63 56.87
N LYS A 5 23.58 26.63 56.23
CA LYS A 5 24.24 26.63 54.92
C LYS A 5 25.70 26.20 55.10
N ALA A 6 26.30 25.59 54.08
CA ALA A 6 27.74 25.71 53.74
C ALA A 6 28.08 24.80 52.54
N THR A 7 28.96 25.11 51.58
CA THR A 7 29.48 26.35 50.98
C THR A 7 30.31 25.93 49.76
N LEU A 8 30.44 26.86 48.81
CA LEU A 8 31.44 26.87 47.74
C LEU A 8 32.85 26.43 48.18
N THR A 9 33.60 25.79 47.29
CA THR A 9 35.05 26.05 47.17
C THR A 9 35.50 26.11 45.71
N GLN A 10 36.06 27.28 45.45
CA GLN A 10 36.70 27.85 44.27
C GLN A 10 38.14 27.33 44.10
N ARG A 11 38.60 27.07 42.86
CA ARG A 11 40.01 27.19 42.40
C ARG A 11 40.04 27.04 40.87
N ARG A 12 40.17 28.13 40.12
CA ARG A 12 41.40 28.80 39.63
C ARG A 12 41.84 28.31 38.24
N ALA A 13 41.85 29.28 37.34
CA ALA A 13 42.37 29.29 35.99
C ALA A 13 43.80 28.73 35.84
N MET A 14 44.05 28.13 34.68
CA MET A 14 45.29 28.37 33.93
C MET A 14 44.99 28.49 32.44
N SER A 15 45.46 29.60 31.88
CA SER A 15 45.63 29.85 30.46
C SER A 15 46.78 29.00 29.92
N GLY A 16 46.66 28.57 28.67
CA GLY A 16 47.72 27.84 27.97
C GLY A 16 47.50 27.89 26.47
N ALA A 17 47.88 29.00 25.85
CA ALA A 17 47.94 29.15 24.41
C ALA A 17 49.02 28.22 23.83
N ALA A 18 48.60 27.20 23.07
CA ALA A 18 49.50 26.40 22.26
C ALA A 18 49.67 27.08 20.89
N LYS A 19 50.82 27.74 20.73
CA LYS A 19 51.37 28.18 19.44
C LYS A 19 51.73 26.95 18.61
N LEU A 20 51.17 26.82 17.41
CA LEU A 20 51.67 25.90 16.39
C LEU A 20 52.70 26.61 15.53
N ASP A 21 53.87 25.99 15.52
CA ASP A 21 55.16 26.46 15.06
C ASP A 21 55.20 26.56 13.52
N ARG A 22 55.32 27.78 13.01
CA ARG A 22 55.76 28.06 11.65
C ARG A 22 57.27 28.19 11.67
N SER A 23 58.02 27.12 11.42
CA SER A 23 59.35 27.27 10.84
C SER A 23 59.92 25.97 10.25
N LYS A 24 60.38 26.11 9.00
CA LYS A 24 61.45 25.32 8.35
C LYS A 24 61.10 23.91 7.86
N LEU A 25 60.80 23.83 6.56
CA LEU A 25 61.72 23.13 5.65
C LEU A 25 61.71 23.86 4.30
N ARG A 26 62.91 24.31 3.94
CA ARG A 26 63.23 25.28 2.89
C ARG A 26 64.00 24.53 1.80
N GLY A 27 63.61 24.78 0.55
CA GLY A 27 64.47 24.75 -0.64
C GLY A 27 64.57 23.40 -1.35
N VAL A 28 64.82 23.31 -2.65
CA VAL A 28 65.22 24.26 -3.72
C VAL A 28 64.87 23.55 -5.04
N SER A 29 64.20 24.13 -6.04
CA SER A 29 64.77 24.76 -7.24
C SER A 29 63.61 24.82 -8.27
N GLY A 30 63.27 25.94 -8.87
CA GLY A 30 63.81 26.26 -10.20
C GLY A 30 62.82 25.87 -11.30
N GLY A 31 62.01 26.82 -11.75
CA GLY A 31 61.10 26.64 -12.88
C GLY A 31 60.26 27.89 -13.09
N SER A 32 60.74 28.78 -13.96
CA SER A 32 59.98 29.93 -14.46
C SER A 32 58.81 29.41 -15.30
N GLU A 33 57.60 29.38 -14.75
CA GLU A 33 56.39 29.20 -15.56
C GLU A 33 55.93 30.57 -16.05
N THR A 34 56.21 30.75 -17.34
CA THR A 34 55.68 31.78 -18.23
C THR A 34 54.19 31.98 -18.04
N GLU A 35 53.82 33.24 -17.83
CA GLU A 35 52.49 33.80 -18.08
C GLU A 35 52.05 33.37 -19.49
N GLU A 36 51.24 32.32 -19.57
CA GLU A 36 50.72 31.80 -20.83
C GLU A 36 49.73 32.85 -21.34
N LYS A 37 50.21 33.73 -22.24
CA LYS A 37 49.36 34.63 -23.03
C LYS A 37 48.19 33.81 -23.55
N GLY A 38 46.99 34.09 -23.05
CA GLY A 38 45.75 33.43 -23.45
C GLY A 38 45.70 33.35 -24.96
N SER A 39 45.97 32.14 -25.49
CA SER A 39 46.09 31.93 -26.91
C SER A 39 44.78 32.34 -27.57
N ALA A 40 44.85 33.29 -28.50
CA ALA A 40 43.69 33.76 -29.27
C ALA A 40 42.89 32.60 -29.89
N ALA A 41 43.51 31.44 -30.09
CA ALA A 41 42.87 30.21 -30.53
C ALA A 41 41.83 29.66 -29.53
N LYS A 42 42.07 29.74 -28.21
CA LYS A 42 41.09 29.29 -27.19
C LYS A 42 39.84 30.17 -27.18
N VAL A 43 40.01 31.49 -27.35
CA VAL A 43 38.90 32.45 -27.49
C VAL A 43 38.14 32.20 -28.79
N PHE A 44 38.86 31.94 -29.89
CA PHE A 44 38.23 31.65 -31.19
C PHE A 44 37.40 30.36 -31.16
N ILE A 45 37.88 29.31 -30.51
CA ILE A 45 37.15 28.04 -30.35
C ILE A 45 35.90 28.24 -29.49
N ALA A 46 35.98 29.00 -28.39
CA ALA A 46 34.82 29.29 -27.55
C ALA A 46 33.74 30.08 -28.31
N VAL A 47 34.12 31.08 -29.09
CA VAL A 47 33.18 31.85 -29.94
C VAL A 47 32.56 30.97 -31.03
N LEU A 48 33.32 30.07 -31.63
CA LEU A 48 32.82 29.14 -32.65
C LEU A 48 31.77 28.18 -32.08
N ILE A 49 31.99 27.65 -30.88
CA ILE A 49 31.02 26.76 -30.21
C ILE A 49 29.71 27.49 -29.92
N VAL A 50 29.77 28.74 -29.44
CA VAL A 50 28.57 29.55 -29.18
C VAL A 50 27.79 29.81 -30.47
N LEU A 51 28.48 30.10 -31.59
CA LEU A 51 27.83 30.29 -32.89
C LEU A 51 27.16 29.01 -33.41
N ILE A 52 27.78 27.84 -33.22
CA ILE A 52 27.20 26.55 -33.62
C ILE A 52 25.95 26.23 -32.79
N LEU A 53 26.01 26.47 -31.47
CA LEU A 53 24.85 26.26 -30.58
C LEU A 53 23.70 27.22 -30.91
N ALA A 54 23.99 28.49 -31.21
CA ALA A 54 22.99 29.47 -31.62
C ALA A 54 22.34 29.09 -32.97
N ALA A 55 23.12 28.61 -33.94
CA ALA A 55 22.59 28.11 -35.20
C ALA A 55 21.73 26.85 -35.03
N GLY A 56 22.14 25.92 -34.14
CA GLY A 56 21.36 24.73 -33.80
C GLY A 56 20.01 25.07 -33.16
N ALA A 57 20.00 26.00 -32.19
CA ALA A 57 18.78 26.48 -31.56
C ALA A 57 17.86 27.21 -32.56
N PHE A 58 18.42 28.02 -33.46
CA PHE A 58 17.66 28.70 -34.50
C PHE A 58 17.01 27.72 -35.49
N LEU A 59 17.73 26.67 -35.91
CA LEU A 59 17.18 25.63 -36.80
C LEU A 59 16.09 24.78 -36.12
N ALA A 60 16.23 24.50 -34.82
CA ALA A 60 15.19 23.80 -34.05
C ALA A 60 13.93 24.66 -33.91
N TYR A 61 14.09 25.96 -33.65
CA TYR A 61 12.99 26.92 -33.56
C TYR A 61 12.29 27.14 -34.91
N ASP A 62 13.04 27.26 -36.01
CA ASP A 62 12.49 27.41 -37.36
C ASP A 62 11.71 26.14 -37.80
N ARG A 63 12.15 24.94 -37.40
CA ARG A 63 11.36 23.70 -37.57
C ARG A 63 10.06 23.72 -36.75
N LEU A 64 10.11 24.22 -35.51
CA LEU A 64 8.93 24.28 -34.64
C LEU A 64 7.89 25.27 -35.19
N ILE A 65 8.32 26.40 -35.74
CA ILE A 65 7.42 27.41 -36.33
C ILE A 65 6.90 26.98 -37.71
N ARG A 66 7.75 26.44 -38.59
CA ARG A 66 7.29 25.99 -39.92
C ARG A 66 6.32 24.81 -39.87
N ASN A 67 6.40 23.97 -38.82
CA ASN A 67 5.41 22.92 -38.59
C ASN A 67 4.06 23.45 -38.07
N ARG A 68 3.93 24.75 -37.77
CA ARG A 68 2.70 25.34 -37.24
C ARG A 68 1.77 25.94 -38.32
N ASP A 69 2.25 26.09 -39.56
CA ASP A 69 1.52 26.82 -40.63
C ASP A 69 1.09 25.95 -41.83
N THR A 70 1.21 24.62 -41.77
CA THR A 70 0.55 23.74 -42.73
C THR A 70 -0.81 23.32 -42.20
N GLY A 71 -1.76 24.25 -42.25
CA GLY A 71 -3.17 23.97 -42.09
C GLY A 71 -3.68 23.09 -43.25
N GLU A 72 -3.65 21.77 -43.05
CA GLU A 72 -4.64 20.90 -43.66
C GLU A 72 -5.88 20.95 -42.77
N THR A 73 -7.00 21.39 -43.35
CA THR A 73 -8.34 21.27 -42.78
C THR A 73 -8.73 19.81 -42.78
N THR A 74 -8.20 19.06 -41.81
CA THR A 74 -8.81 17.82 -41.36
C THR A 74 -9.88 18.21 -40.36
N SER A 75 -11.09 17.71 -40.55
CA SER A 75 -12.14 17.80 -39.54
C SER A 75 -11.61 17.09 -38.29
N GLU A 76 -11.10 17.86 -37.33
CA GLU A 76 -10.88 17.39 -35.97
C GLU A 76 -12.25 16.96 -35.44
N THR A 77 -12.49 15.65 -35.43
CA THR A 77 -13.34 15.08 -34.42
C THR A 77 -12.70 15.47 -33.10
N THR A 78 -13.32 16.44 -32.39
CA THR A 78 -13.02 16.69 -30.99
C THR A 78 -12.96 15.32 -30.32
N PRO A 79 -11.80 14.89 -29.77
CA PRO A 79 -11.76 13.64 -29.05
C PRO A 79 -12.84 13.76 -27.98
N THR A 80 -13.88 12.95 -28.08
CA THR A 80 -14.80 12.78 -26.96
C THR A 80 -13.90 12.39 -25.80
N PRO A 81 -13.82 13.20 -24.73
CA PRO A 81 -13.02 12.85 -23.58
C PRO A 81 -13.43 11.44 -23.21
N THR A 82 -12.50 10.49 -23.30
CA THR A 82 -12.72 9.17 -22.72
C THR A 82 -12.94 9.47 -21.25
N PRO A 83 -14.15 9.24 -20.71
CA PRO A 83 -14.36 9.47 -19.28
C PRO A 83 -13.28 8.65 -18.59
N LEU A 84 -12.45 9.30 -17.76
CA LEU A 84 -11.65 8.53 -16.81
C LEU A 84 -12.66 7.68 -16.04
N PRO A 85 -12.39 6.37 -15.86
CA PRO A 85 -13.22 5.59 -14.95
C PRO A 85 -13.26 6.35 -13.63
N THR A 86 -14.46 6.76 -13.23
CA THR A 86 -14.69 7.33 -11.90
C THR A 86 -14.54 6.13 -10.98
N SER A 87 -13.42 6.04 -10.27
CA SER A 87 -13.25 5.03 -9.23
C SER A 87 -14.35 5.22 -8.20
N ASN A 88 -14.95 4.12 -7.77
CA ASN A 88 -15.90 4.16 -6.68
C ASN A 88 -15.07 4.16 -5.38
N PRO A 89 -15.04 5.27 -4.60
CA PRO A 89 -14.19 5.36 -3.42
C PRO A 89 -14.48 4.26 -2.40
N THR A 90 -15.70 3.71 -2.42
CA THR A 90 -16.09 2.54 -1.63
C THR A 90 -15.23 1.32 -1.92
N GLU A 91 -14.95 1.02 -3.19
CA GLU A 91 -14.20 -0.17 -3.60
C GLU A 91 -12.72 -0.08 -3.22
N ASP A 92 -12.21 1.14 -3.04
CA ASP A 92 -10.82 1.40 -2.69
C ASP A 92 -10.57 1.21 -1.17
N ILE A 93 -11.57 1.53 -0.33
CA ILE A 93 -11.42 1.49 1.14
C ILE A 93 -12.15 0.34 1.83
N LEU A 94 -13.23 -0.20 1.26
CA LEU A 94 -14.05 -1.23 1.91
C LEU A 94 -13.62 -2.64 1.52
N SER A 95 -13.30 -3.45 2.51
CA SER A 95 -13.13 -4.88 2.34
C SER A 95 -14.50 -5.55 2.08
N SER A 96 -14.60 -6.26 0.96
CA SER A 96 -15.80 -7.03 0.60
C SER A 96 -16.04 -8.27 1.48
N GLU A 97 -15.06 -8.65 2.29
CA GLU A 97 -15.10 -9.84 3.12
C GLU A 97 -15.45 -9.51 4.56
N VAL A 98 -16.36 -10.29 5.15
CA VAL A 98 -16.62 -10.30 6.60
C VAL A 98 -15.69 -11.29 7.29
N LEU A 99 -14.87 -10.83 8.23
CA LEU A 99 -13.93 -11.66 9.01
C LEU A 99 -14.53 -12.09 10.36
N ALA A 100 -14.00 -13.17 10.94
CA ALA A 100 -14.40 -13.57 12.30
C ALA A 100 -13.80 -12.60 13.34
N ASP A 101 -14.54 -12.30 14.41
CA ASP A 101 -14.08 -11.40 15.48
C ASP A 101 -12.74 -11.84 16.10
N THR A 102 -12.45 -13.15 16.09
CA THR A 102 -11.20 -13.70 16.63
C THR A 102 -9.97 -13.33 15.81
N ASP A 103 -10.15 -12.91 14.56
CA ASP A 103 -9.07 -12.52 13.66
C ASP A 103 -8.73 -11.03 13.82
N ALA A 104 -9.57 -10.27 14.53
CA ALA A 104 -9.35 -8.86 14.81
C ALA A 104 -8.21 -8.64 15.81
N LEU A 105 -7.03 -8.28 15.29
CA LEU A 105 -5.90 -7.92 16.12
C LEU A 105 -6.21 -6.69 16.97
N GLY A 106 -5.85 -6.74 18.25
CA GLY A 106 -6.07 -5.62 19.18
C GLY A 106 -7.53 -5.37 19.57
N LEU A 107 -8.47 -6.28 19.24
CA LEU A 107 -9.88 -6.14 19.60
C LEU A 107 -10.05 -5.85 21.09
N GLN A 108 -10.74 -4.75 21.37
CA GLN A 108 -10.96 -4.30 22.74
C GLN A 108 -12.05 -5.11 23.43
N ALA A 109 -11.97 -5.21 24.76
CA ALA A 109 -13.01 -5.88 25.53
C ALA A 109 -14.36 -5.16 25.38
N ALA A 110 -15.47 -5.90 25.36
CA ALA A 110 -16.83 -5.37 25.19
C ALA A 110 -17.17 -4.20 26.14
N SER A 111 -16.58 -4.13 27.33
CA SER A 111 -16.76 -3.02 28.28
C SER A 111 -16.16 -1.67 27.84
N LYS A 112 -15.37 -1.65 26.77
CA LYS A 112 -14.73 -0.45 26.21
C LYS A 112 -15.56 0.23 25.13
N PHE A 113 -16.53 -0.49 24.56
CA PHE A 113 -17.46 0.05 23.60
C PHE A 113 -18.46 0.95 24.34
N LEU A 114 -18.50 2.21 23.97
CA LEU A 114 -19.29 3.25 24.61
C LEU A 114 -19.96 4.12 23.54
N VAL A 115 -21.11 4.67 23.88
CA VAL A 115 -21.73 5.75 23.09
C VAL A 115 -21.28 7.07 23.71
N GLY A 116 -20.38 7.77 23.03
CA GLY A 116 -19.86 9.07 23.47
C GLY A 116 -18.39 9.29 23.11
N ASP A 117 -17.92 10.51 23.36
CA ASP A 117 -16.62 10.98 22.89
C ASP A 117 -15.44 10.17 23.45
N GLN A 118 -14.45 9.92 22.60
CA GLN A 118 -13.22 9.20 22.91
C GLN A 118 -12.00 9.91 22.33
N ALA A 119 -10.84 9.70 22.95
CA ALA A 119 -9.59 10.28 22.50
C ALA A 119 -8.43 9.30 22.72
N VAL A 120 -7.49 9.33 21.79
CA VAL A 120 -6.21 8.61 21.83
C VAL A 120 -5.09 9.54 21.37
N GLY A 121 -3.85 9.11 21.57
CA GLY A 121 -2.66 9.91 21.30
C GLY A 121 -2.44 11.01 22.33
N GLU A 122 -1.36 11.75 22.13
CA GLU A 122 -1.03 12.93 22.91
C GLU A 122 -0.72 14.09 21.97
N ALA A 123 -1.03 15.32 22.40
CA ALA A 123 -0.69 16.51 21.63
C ALA A 123 0.83 16.56 21.37
N SER A 124 1.19 16.63 20.09
CA SER A 124 2.58 16.64 19.62
C SER A 124 2.76 17.71 18.55
N GLU A 125 3.98 18.22 18.39
CA GLU A 125 4.37 19.10 17.27
C GLU A 125 4.91 18.29 16.08
N ASP A 126 5.00 16.97 16.20
CA ASP A 126 5.43 16.07 15.14
C ASP A 126 4.46 16.11 13.96
N ALA A 127 4.97 15.88 12.75
CA ALA A 127 4.15 15.86 11.55
C ALA A 127 3.78 14.42 11.20
N PHE A 128 2.49 14.22 10.93
CA PHE A 128 1.92 12.92 10.65
C PHE A 128 1.46 12.81 9.21
N THR A 129 1.42 11.58 8.71
CA THR A 129 0.83 11.24 7.42
C THR A 129 -0.15 10.09 7.61
N VAL A 130 -1.37 10.24 7.09
CA VAL A 130 -2.29 9.11 6.93
C VAL A 130 -1.88 8.41 5.64
N GLU A 131 -1.35 7.19 5.77
CA GLU A 131 -0.84 6.42 4.64
C GLU A 131 -1.95 5.64 3.92
N SER A 132 -2.99 5.24 4.65
CA SER A 132 -4.17 4.56 4.10
C SER A 132 -5.35 4.56 5.08
N LEU A 133 -6.56 4.48 4.53
CA LEU A 133 -7.82 4.21 5.25
C LEU A 133 -8.39 2.87 4.78
N MET A 134 -8.86 2.05 5.71
CA MET A 134 -9.50 0.78 5.40
C MET A 134 -10.72 0.55 6.30
N LEU A 135 -11.81 0.05 5.70
CA LEU A 135 -12.98 -0.44 6.41
C LEU A 135 -13.05 -1.95 6.27
N GLN A 136 -13.12 -2.65 7.40
CA GLN A 136 -13.12 -4.11 7.46
C GLN A 136 -14.34 -4.57 8.28
N PRO A 137 -15.34 -5.21 7.65
CA PRO A 137 -16.43 -5.80 8.39
C PRO A 137 -15.95 -7.06 9.13
N TYR A 138 -16.38 -7.20 10.38
CA TYR A 138 -16.27 -8.39 11.20
C TYR A 138 -17.67 -8.91 11.55
N GLU A 139 -17.76 -10.12 12.06
CA GLU A 139 -19.04 -10.76 12.41
C GLU A 139 -19.90 -9.94 13.39
N SER A 140 -19.31 -9.16 14.30
CA SER A 140 -20.08 -8.35 15.27
C SER A 140 -19.78 -6.85 15.29
N PHE A 141 -18.94 -6.34 14.38
CA PHE A 141 -18.58 -4.93 14.33
C PHE A 141 -17.97 -4.54 12.97
N MET A 142 -17.98 -3.25 12.67
CA MET A 142 -17.22 -2.66 11.57
C MET A 142 -15.94 -2.02 12.13
N ARG A 143 -14.79 -2.31 11.54
CA ARG A 143 -13.53 -1.63 11.87
C ARG A 143 -13.22 -0.56 10.84
N VAL A 144 -12.97 0.65 11.29
CA VAL A 144 -12.36 1.74 10.49
C VAL A 144 -10.92 1.90 10.97
N GLU A 145 -9.97 1.73 10.06
CA GLU A 145 -8.55 1.70 10.37
C GLU A 145 -7.76 2.72 9.55
N PHE A 146 -6.99 3.54 10.24
CA PHE A 146 -6.09 4.53 9.65
C PHE A 146 -4.65 4.08 9.90
N LEU A 147 -3.91 3.79 8.84
CA LEU A 147 -2.47 3.60 8.93
C LEU A 147 -1.81 4.97 9.00
N VAL A 148 -1.05 5.22 10.05
CA VAL A 148 -0.39 6.51 10.28
C VAL A 148 1.12 6.35 10.37
N SER A 149 1.84 7.32 9.80
CA SER A 149 3.28 7.46 9.96
C SER A 149 3.61 8.82 10.58
N SER A 150 4.76 8.90 11.24
CA SER A 150 5.26 10.09 11.93
C SER A 150 6.70 10.34 11.53
N ASP A 151 7.06 11.61 11.35
CA ASP A 151 8.44 12.05 11.13
C ASP A 151 9.22 12.32 12.44
N GLY A 152 8.54 12.23 13.58
CA GLY A 152 9.05 12.61 14.90
C GLY A 152 9.19 11.44 15.89
N GLU A 153 9.12 11.76 17.18
CA GLU A 153 9.28 10.79 18.27
C GLU A 153 7.94 10.15 18.67
N GLN A 154 6.82 10.84 18.43
CA GLN A 154 5.49 10.34 18.75
C GLN A 154 4.96 9.44 17.64
N PRO A 155 4.53 8.20 17.96
CA PRO A 155 4.05 7.25 16.96
C PRO A 155 2.63 7.55 16.45
N PHE A 156 1.83 8.29 17.23
CA PHE A 156 0.43 8.59 16.93
C PHE A 156 0.13 10.08 17.08
N PRO A 157 -0.70 10.67 16.19
CA PRO A 157 -1.28 11.99 16.40
C PRO A 157 -2.32 11.95 17.54
N GLU A 158 -2.53 13.09 18.19
CA GLU A 158 -3.72 13.29 19.01
C GLU A 158 -4.96 13.13 18.13
N THR A 159 -5.80 12.16 18.47
CA THR A 159 -6.98 11.81 17.70
C THR A 159 -8.20 11.73 18.58
N THR A 160 -9.28 12.37 18.15
CA THR A 160 -10.57 12.35 18.85
C THR A 160 -11.64 11.71 17.96
N ALA A 161 -12.59 11.04 18.61
CA ALA A 161 -13.83 10.56 18.03
C ALA A 161 -14.98 11.21 18.80
N VAL A 162 -15.74 12.09 18.14
CA VAL A 162 -16.86 12.83 18.75
C VAL A 162 -18.16 12.30 18.18
N TYR A 163 -19.09 11.89 19.05
CA TYR A 163 -20.37 11.33 18.63
C TYR A 163 -21.47 12.39 18.66
N SER A 164 -22.23 12.49 17.57
CA SER A 164 -23.41 13.34 17.45
C SER A 164 -24.66 12.47 17.36
N SER A 165 -25.46 12.42 18.43
CA SER A 165 -26.73 11.67 18.43
C SER A 165 -27.78 12.27 17.48
N ASP A 166 -27.72 13.58 17.23
CA ASP A 166 -28.69 14.27 16.38
C ASP A 166 -28.46 13.96 14.89
N GLU A 167 -27.21 13.73 14.51
CA GLU A 167 -26.80 13.45 13.13
C GLU A 167 -26.45 11.96 12.92
N GLN A 168 -26.40 11.16 14.00
CA GLN A 168 -25.93 9.78 13.99
C GLN A 168 -24.53 9.63 13.38
N THR A 169 -23.64 10.59 13.69
CA THR A 169 -22.29 10.63 13.13
C THR A 169 -21.21 10.46 14.20
N ILE A 170 -20.10 9.84 13.82
CA ILE A 170 -18.83 9.87 14.55
C ILE A 170 -17.86 10.73 13.74
N THR A 171 -17.44 11.87 14.29
CA THR A 171 -16.40 12.71 13.70
C THR A 171 -15.04 12.33 14.26
N ILE A 172 -14.17 11.78 13.41
CA ILE A 172 -12.75 11.54 13.72
C ILE A 172 -11.95 12.79 13.36
N SER A 173 -11.15 13.30 14.28
CA SER A 173 -10.22 14.41 14.02
C SER A 173 -8.81 14.03 14.43
N MET A 174 -7.83 14.17 13.52
CA MET A 174 -6.42 13.86 13.75
C MET A 174 -5.58 15.13 13.65
N ASN A 175 -4.86 15.47 14.71
CA ASN A 175 -4.05 16.68 14.76
C ASN A 175 -2.67 16.49 14.14
N ASN A 176 -2.19 17.55 13.47
CA ASN A 176 -0.87 17.64 12.84
C ASN A 176 -0.59 16.63 11.74
N VAL A 177 -1.63 16.22 11.02
CA VAL A 177 -1.50 15.49 9.76
C VAL A 177 -1.23 16.49 8.63
N ILE A 178 -0.09 16.33 7.96
CA ILE A 178 0.38 17.23 6.90
C ILE A 178 0.15 16.68 5.50
N GLU A 179 -0.12 15.37 5.39
CA GLU A 179 -0.38 14.67 4.15
C GLU A 179 -1.38 13.54 4.43
N ASP A 180 -2.36 13.40 3.53
CA ASP A 180 -3.31 12.31 3.52
C ASP A 180 -3.21 11.54 2.20
N LYS A 181 -3.13 10.21 2.33
CA LYS A 181 -3.07 9.23 1.24
C LYS A 181 -4.14 8.15 1.41
N SER A 182 -5.21 8.44 2.16
CA SER A 182 -6.31 7.52 2.48
C SER A 182 -7.10 6.97 1.28
N GLU A 183 -6.77 7.36 0.06
CA GLU A 183 -7.50 7.11 -1.19
C GLU A 183 -8.91 7.75 -1.24
N LEU A 184 -9.44 8.21 -0.11
CA LEU A 184 -10.66 9.01 0.00
C LEU A 184 -10.32 10.51 -0.13
N GLY A 185 -10.66 11.11 -1.27
CA GLY A 185 -10.36 12.52 -1.55
C GLY A 185 -11.13 13.51 -0.66
N TYR A 186 -10.66 14.76 -0.61
CA TYR A 186 -11.37 15.81 0.12
C TYR A 186 -12.78 16.09 -0.43
N ASN A 187 -13.76 16.14 0.47
CA ASN A 187 -15.20 16.23 0.19
C ASN A 187 -15.72 15.05 -0.63
N GLU A 188 -15.00 13.92 -0.60
CA GLU A 188 -15.47 12.66 -1.15
C GLU A 188 -16.20 11.87 -0.07
N THR A 189 -17.17 11.07 -0.49
CA THR A 189 -17.96 10.20 0.39
C THR A 189 -17.99 8.81 -0.23
N ALA A 190 -17.68 7.82 0.59
CA ALA A 190 -17.85 6.41 0.28
C ALA A 190 -19.11 5.90 0.98
N GLU A 191 -19.99 5.29 0.19
CA GLU A 191 -21.24 4.69 0.67
C GLU A 191 -20.94 3.25 1.09
N ILE A 192 -21.19 2.90 2.34
CA ILE A 192 -20.82 1.63 2.92
C ILE A 192 -22.08 0.75 3.03
N PRO A 193 -22.21 -0.34 2.25
CA PRO A 193 -23.37 -1.23 2.32
C PRO A 193 -23.30 -2.14 3.55
N SER A 194 -23.39 -1.56 4.75
CA SER A 194 -23.33 -2.23 6.05
C SER A 194 -24.58 -1.92 6.88
N SER A 195 -24.92 -2.82 7.81
CA SER A 195 -26.01 -2.64 8.78
C SER A 195 -25.71 -1.60 9.86
N VAL A 196 -24.44 -1.24 10.07
CA VAL A 196 -24.00 -0.34 11.15
C VAL A 196 -23.46 1.01 10.67
N VAL A 197 -22.76 1.02 9.55
CA VAL A 197 -22.15 2.23 8.96
C VAL A 197 -22.78 2.46 7.60
N ASP A 198 -23.41 3.62 7.42
CA ASP A 198 -24.03 4.05 6.17
C ASP A 198 -22.98 4.64 5.21
N SER A 199 -22.12 5.52 5.71
CA SER A 199 -21.15 6.23 4.88
C SER A 199 -19.94 6.71 5.66
N ILE A 200 -18.84 6.97 4.95
CA ILE A 200 -17.68 7.71 5.47
C ILE A 200 -17.31 8.82 4.49
N SER A 201 -17.15 10.04 5.00
CA SER A 201 -16.68 11.19 4.22
C SER A 201 -15.36 11.73 4.78
N HIS A 202 -14.57 12.31 3.87
CA HIS A 202 -13.38 13.06 4.22
C HIS A 202 -13.68 14.54 4.06
N GLU A 203 -13.76 15.29 5.15
CA GLU A 203 -14.05 16.72 5.14
C GLU A 203 -12.83 17.54 4.70
N ALA A 204 -13.05 18.77 4.22
CA ALA A 204 -11.94 19.64 3.87
C ALA A 204 -11.02 19.92 5.07
N GLN A 205 -9.71 19.68 4.88
CA GLN A 205 -8.69 19.92 5.91
C GLN A 205 -8.80 21.32 6.51
N SER A 206 -8.81 21.40 7.84
CA SER A 206 -8.80 22.66 8.58
C SER A 206 -7.42 22.89 9.21
N GLY A 207 -6.50 23.49 8.45
CA GLY A 207 -5.14 23.72 8.92
C GLY A 207 -4.29 22.46 8.78
N THR A 208 -3.91 21.85 9.91
CA THR A 208 -3.20 20.55 9.98
C THR A 208 -4.03 19.47 10.65
N THR A 209 -5.34 19.70 10.77
CA THR A 209 -6.28 18.73 11.31
C THR A 209 -7.02 18.06 10.16
N GLU A 210 -6.87 16.75 10.03
CA GLU A 210 -7.71 15.93 9.15
C GLU A 210 -8.99 15.51 9.86
N VAL A 211 -10.09 15.50 9.11
CA VAL A 211 -11.43 15.23 9.65
C VAL A 211 -12.16 14.22 8.78
N TYR A 212 -12.55 13.11 9.38
CA TYR A 212 -13.40 12.09 8.76
C TYR A 212 -14.73 12.02 9.48
N VAL A 213 -15.83 11.93 8.74
CA VAL A 213 -17.18 11.82 9.31
C VAL A 213 -17.76 10.47 8.91
N ILE A 214 -18.12 9.68 9.91
CA ILE A 214 -18.70 8.35 9.73
C ILE A 214 -20.17 8.45 10.09
N THR A 215 -21.05 8.21 9.14
CA THR A 215 -22.51 8.17 9.34
C THR A 215 -22.91 6.76 9.74
N LEU A 216 -23.69 6.64 10.80
CA LEU A 216 -24.21 5.38 11.31
C LEU A 216 -25.68 5.21 10.91
N GLU A 217 -26.09 3.96 10.69
CA GLU A 217 -27.50 3.63 10.45
C GLU A 217 -28.36 3.82 11.72
N GLU A 218 -27.76 3.56 12.88
CA GLU A 218 -28.38 3.78 14.18
C GLU A 218 -27.35 4.08 15.28
N GLU A 219 -27.83 4.46 16.47
CA GLU A 219 -26.95 4.70 17.62
C GLU A 219 -26.27 3.41 18.06
N THR A 220 -24.97 3.29 17.76
CA THR A 220 -24.18 2.11 18.08
C THR A 220 -22.96 2.46 18.95
N PRO A 221 -22.57 1.59 19.90
CA PRO A 221 -21.41 1.85 20.73
C PRO A 221 -20.12 1.56 19.95
N PHE A 222 -19.10 2.38 20.15
CA PHE A 222 -17.81 2.26 19.46
C PHE A 222 -16.63 2.33 20.43
N VAL A 223 -15.43 2.02 19.96
CA VAL A 223 -14.18 2.21 20.70
C VAL A 223 -13.06 2.71 19.79
N LEU A 224 -12.43 3.81 20.20
CA LEU A 224 -11.24 4.35 19.55
C LEU A 224 -9.99 3.86 20.31
N HIS A 225 -9.03 3.27 19.62
CA HIS A 225 -7.80 2.76 20.21
C HIS A 225 -6.60 2.80 19.25
N GLU A 226 -5.41 2.73 19.81
CA GLU A 226 -4.14 2.63 19.08
C GLU A 226 -3.69 1.17 18.97
N LEU A 227 -3.10 0.83 17.83
CA LEU A 227 -2.50 -0.47 17.59
C LEU A 227 -1.14 -0.30 16.91
N THR A 228 -0.07 -0.74 17.56
CA THR A 228 1.25 -0.87 16.92
C THR A 228 1.54 -2.34 16.65
N GLN A 229 1.75 -2.68 15.38
CA GLN A 229 2.14 -4.03 14.97
C GLN A 229 3.40 -3.96 14.11
N ALA A 230 4.45 -4.66 14.56
CA ALA A 230 5.79 -4.58 13.97
C ALA A 230 6.32 -3.14 13.93
N LEU A 231 6.20 -2.46 12.78
CA LEU A 231 6.64 -1.09 12.54
C LEU A 231 5.51 -0.17 12.03
N GLU A 232 4.28 -0.67 12.05
CA GLU A 232 3.11 0.05 11.57
C GLU A 232 2.27 0.52 12.76
N ASN A 233 1.87 1.79 12.71
CA ASN A 233 1.03 2.42 13.71
C ASN A 233 -0.35 2.63 13.11
N ARG A 234 -1.38 2.12 13.79
CA ARG A 234 -2.77 2.18 13.33
C ARG A 234 -3.64 2.87 14.38
N ILE A 235 -4.49 3.76 13.91
CA ILE A 235 -5.61 4.30 14.71
C ILE A 235 -6.85 3.54 14.29
N VAL A 236 -7.51 2.93 15.25
CA VAL A 236 -8.58 1.97 15.01
C VAL A 236 -9.85 2.43 15.71
N LEU A 237 -10.94 2.51 14.95
CA LEU A 237 -12.28 2.70 15.45
C LEU A 237 -13.11 1.44 15.18
N ASP A 238 -13.45 0.71 16.23
CA ASP A 238 -14.36 -0.44 16.13
C ASP A 238 -15.78 0.02 16.49
N ILE A 239 -16.74 -0.17 15.59
CA ILE A 239 -18.14 0.23 15.74
C ILE A 239 -19.00 -1.02 15.80
N ARG A 240 -19.62 -1.27 16.95
CA ARG A 240 -20.29 -2.54 17.23
C ARG A 240 -21.64 -2.63 16.54
N GLU A 241 -21.92 -3.77 15.93
CA GLU A 241 -23.25 -4.07 15.40
C GLU A 241 -24.21 -4.39 16.55
N LEU A 242 -25.42 -3.83 16.50
CA LEU A 242 -26.47 -4.18 17.45
C LEU A 242 -27.16 -5.45 16.96
N GLU A 243 -27.23 -6.47 17.82
CA GLU A 243 -28.08 -7.62 17.53
C GLU A 243 -29.54 -7.14 17.53
N GLU A 244 -30.26 -7.33 16.41
CA GLU A 244 -31.71 -7.14 16.40
C GLU A 244 -32.31 -8.02 17.50
N GLU A 245 -32.93 -7.40 18.52
CA GLU A 245 -33.69 -8.15 19.51
C GLU A 245 -34.85 -8.85 18.79
N THR A 246 -34.68 -10.15 18.50
CA THR A 246 -35.77 -10.96 17.97
C THR A 246 -36.86 -11.01 19.04
N ASP A 247 -37.96 -10.30 18.80
CA ASP A 247 -39.14 -10.31 19.65
C ASP A 247 -39.56 -11.77 19.92
N PRO A 248 -39.55 -12.25 21.18
CA PRO A 248 -39.84 -13.64 21.51
C PRO A 248 -41.35 -13.97 21.45
N GLU A 249 -42.09 -13.43 20.49
CA GLU A 249 -43.43 -13.91 20.15
C GLU A 249 -43.38 -14.93 19.02
N ASN A 250 -43.46 -16.20 19.44
CA ASN A 250 -43.88 -17.40 18.71
C ASN A 250 -42.76 -18.42 18.39
N PRO A 251 -42.51 -19.41 19.26
CA PRO A 251 -41.62 -20.53 18.96
C PRO A 251 -42.32 -21.51 18.01
N ASP A 252 -42.19 -21.31 16.70
CA ASP A 252 -42.37 -22.42 15.76
C ASP A 252 -41.09 -23.25 15.73
N THR A 253 -41.08 -24.30 16.55
CA THR A 253 -39.98 -25.24 16.68
C THR A 253 -39.82 -26.06 15.40
N THR A 254 -39.14 -25.52 14.40
CA THR A 254 -38.52 -26.32 13.35
C THR A 254 -37.02 -26.41 13.64
N PRO A 255 -36.46 -27.59 13.94
CA PRO A 255 -35.04 -27.72 14.19
C PRO A 255 -34.29 -27.52 12.87
N THR A 256 -33.62 -26.39 12.71
CA THR A 256 -32.59 -26.22 11.68
C THR A 256 -31.43 -27.14 12.05
N ALA A 257 -31.28 -28.20 11.27
CA ALA A 257 -30.21 -29.16 11.43
C ALA A 257 -28.86 -28.45 11.35
N SER A 258 -28.01 -28.70 12.35
CA SER A 258 -26.59 -28.37 12.34
C SER A 258 -25.96 -28.85 11.01
N PRO A 259 -25.21 -28.00 10.29
CA PRO A 259 -24.56 -28.41 9.06
C PRO A 259 -23.59 -29.54 9.38
N THR A 260 -23.94 -30.72 8.90
CA THR A 260 -23.05 -31.88 8.87
C THR A 260 -21.88 -31.52 7.97
N ALA A 261 -20.65 -31.65 8.48
CA ALA A 261 -19.44 -31.49 7.69
C ALA A 261 -19.53 -32.33 6.41
N THR A 262 -19.70 -31.66 5.28
CA THR A 262 -19.72 -32.29 3.96
C THR A 262 -18.32 -32.87 3.71
N PRO A 263 -18.20 -34.16 3.34
CA PRO A 263 -16.91 -34.72 2.97
C PRO A 263 -16.35 -33.92 1.79
N THR A 264 -15.11 -33.44 1.94
CA THR A 264 -14.33 -32.77 0.90
C THR A 264 -14.36 -33.62 -0.36
N SER A 265 -15.20 -33.21 -1.31
CA SER A 265 -15.24 -33.82 -2.64
C SER A 265 -13.94 -33.46 -3.32
N ALA A 266 -13.29 -34.44 -3.96
CA ALA A 266 -12.09 -34.19 -4.75
C ALA A 266 -12.40 -33.08 -5.77
N VAL A 267 -11.75 -31.92 -5.63
CA VAL A 267 -11.92 -30.81 -6.55
C VAL A 267 -11.46 -31.26 -7.92
N THR A 268 -12.41 -31.32 -8.85
CA THR A 268 -12.17 -31.72 -10.23
C THR A 268 -11.91 -30.46 -11.04
N GLU A 269 -10.89 -30.50 -11.89
CA GLU A 269 -10.57 -29.42 -12.82
C GLU A 269 -11.82 -29.03 -13.64
N PRO A 270 -12.17 -27.73 -13.72
CA PRO A 270 -13.37 -27.29 -14.41
C PRO A 270 -13.31 -27.63 -15.91
N ALA A 271 -14.43 -28.08 -16.46
CA ALA A 271 -14.55 -28.30 -17.90
C ALA A 271 -14.80 -26.97 -18.62
N GLY A 272 -13.74 -26.32 -19.11
CA GLY A 272 -13.83 -25.10 -19.90
C GLY A 272 -12.86 -24.02 -19.47
N ILE A 273 -13.08 -22.78 -19.95
CA ILE A 273 -12.28 -21.63 -19.53
C ILE A 273 -12.68 -21.25 -18.10
N ASN A 274 -11.70 -21.10 -17.21
CA ASN A 274 -11.85 -20.58 -15.87
C ASN A 274 -10.76 -19.54 -15.59
N LEU A 275 -11.15 -18.29 -15.35
CA LEU A 275 -10.21 -17.18 -15.15
C LEU A 275 -10.21 -16.65 -13.72
N THR A 276 -11.07 -17.17 -12.84
CA THR A 276 -11.17 -16.68 -11.46
C THR A 276 -11.49 -17.83 -10.51
N ASN A 277 -11.13 -17.66 -9.25
CA ASN A 277 -11.45 -18.58 -8.15
C ASN A 277 -11.80 -17.76 -6.92
N ASP A 278 -12.66 -18.31 -6.08
CA ASP A 278 -12.94 -17.75 -4.75
C ASP A 278 -11.85 -18.13 -3.76
N PHE A 279 -11.72 -17.35 -2.69
CA PHE A 279 -10.79 -17.66 -1.60
C PHE A 279 -11.14 -19.01 -0.96
N SER A 280 -10.14 -19.90 -0.90
CA SER A 280 -10.24 -21.16 -0.19
C SER A 280 -8.85 -21.79 -0.01
N LYS A 281 -8.75 -22.82 0.83
CA LYS A 281 -7.55 -23.70 0.93
C LYS A 281 -7.55 -24.83 -0.10
N ASN A 282 -8.61 -24.94 -0.89
CA ASN A 282 -8.77 -26.03 -1.84
C ASN A 282 -7.90 -25.80 -3.07
N LYS A 283 -7.54 -26.89 -3.77
CA LYS A 283 -6.85 -26.81 -5.06
C LYS A 283 -7.63 -25.95 -6.06
N GLN A 284 -6.94 -25.05 -6.76
CA GLN A 284 -7.53 -24.09 -7.69
C GLN A 284 -6.91 -24.18 -9.08
N PHE A 285 -7.67 -23.73 -10.08
CA PHE A 285 -7.30 -23.84 -11.48
C PHE A 285 -7.57 -22.53 -12.22
N ILE A 286 -6.64 -22.13 -13.08
CA ILE A 286 -6.90 -21.23 -14.22
C ILE A 286 -6.78 -22.08 -15.47
N THR A 287 -7.85 -22.15 -16.23
CA THR A 287 -7.94 -22.93 -17.45
C THR A 287 -8.27 -21.99 -18.60
N THR A 288 -7.46 -22.02 -19.67
CA THR A 288 -7.58 -21.09 -20.80
C THR A 288 -7.60 -21.86 -22.12
N SER A 289 -7.78 -21.15 -23.22
CA SER A 289 -7.69 -21.74 -24.57
C SER A 289 -6.24 -21.95 -25.04
N THR A 290 -5.27 -21.46 -24.26
CA THR A 290 -3.86 -21.42 -24.63
C THR A 290 -3.26 -22.81 -24.69
N THR A 291 -2.59 -23.11 -25.80
CA THR A 291 -1.83 -24.35 -26.01
C THR A 291 -0.43 -24.03 -26.50
N GLY A 292 0.55 -24.86 -26.13
CA GLY A 292 1.96 -24.64 -26.45
C GLY A 292 2.61 -23.49 -25.65
N PRO A 293 3.91 -23.23 -25.86
CA PRO A 293 4.69 -22.24 -25.10
C PRO A 293 4.60 -20.84 -25.74
N ASN A 294 3.51 -20.12 -25.48
CA ASN A 294 3.21 -18.85 -26.15
C ASN A 294 3.06 -17.65 -25.20
N VAL A 295 3.01 -17.88 -23.89
CA VAL A 295 2.87 -16.84 -22.87
C VAL A 295 4.22 -16.58 -22.19
N GLY A 296 4.58 -15.33 -21.98
CA GLY A 296 5.76 -14.94 -21.23
C GLY A 296 5.38 -14.36 -19.86
N ILE A 297 6.18 -14.62 -18.84
CA ILE A 297 6.13 -13.85 -17.59
C ILE A 297 7.22 -12.79 -17.68
N GLY A 298 6.81 -11.52 -17.74
CA GLY A 298 7.71 -10.36 -17.88
C GLY A 298 8.31 -9.87 -16.57
N GLY A 299 7.82 -10.37 -15.44
CA GLY A 299 8.25 -10.01 -14.09
C GLY A 299 7.12 -10.22 -13.09
N TYR A 300 7.40 -9.90 -11.83
CA TYR A 300 6.44 -9.98 -10.75
C TYR A 300 6.48 -8.71 -9.87
N LEU A 301 5.38 -8.45 -9.19
CA LEU A 301 5.21 -7.41 -8.19
C LEU A 301 4.49 -8.03 -6.99
N TYR A 302 4.66 -7.45 -5.81
CA TYR A 302 3.87 -7.84 -4.64
C TYR A 302 3.50 -6.63 -3.79
N LYS A 303 2.42 -6.76 -3.03
CA LYS A 303 1.96 -5.78 -2.04
C LYS A 303 1.47 -6.56 -0.81
N ASP A 304 1.95 -6.18 0.37
CA ASP A 304 1.44 -6.69 1.64
C ASP A 304 0.43 -5.67 2.16
N GLU A 305 -0.86 -6.02 2.12
CA GLU A 305 -1.95 -5.19 2.64
C GLU A 305 -2.57 -5.89 3.85
N VAL A 306 -3.20 -5.13 4.74
CA VAL A 306 -3.65 -5.61 6.06
C VAL A 306 -4.37 -6.96 6.03
N ALA A 307 -5.34 -7.13 5.14
CA ALA A 307 -6.14 -8.35 5.00
C ALA A 307 -5.61 -9.33 3.95
N ILE A 308 -4.89 -8.83 2.94
CA ILE A 308 -4.49 -9.62 1.78
C ILE A 308 -3.04 -9.32 1.39
N PHE A 309 -2.23 -10.36 1.29
CA PHE A 309 -1.01 -10.30 0.51
C PHE A 309 -1.30 -10.59 -0.95
N LYS A 310 -0.83 -9.73 -1.84
CA LYS A 310 -1.03 -9.82 -3.28
C LYS A 310 0.29 -10.06 -4.01
N TYR A 311 0.34 -11.08 -4.87
CA TYR A 311 1.47 -11.41 -5.73
C TYR A 311 1.02 -11.43 -7.20
N TYR A 312 1.53 -10.49 -7.98
CA TYR A 312 1.11 -10.25 -9.36
C TYR A 312 2.20 -10.69 -10.34
N LEU A 313 1.83 -11.50 -11.33
CA LEU A 313 2.69 -11.90 -12.44
C LEU A 313 2.29 -11.13 -13.69
N ILE A 314 3.22 -10.36 -14.26
CA ILE A 314 2.97 -9.55 -15.46
C ILE A 314 3.08 -10.46 -16.69
N LEU A 315 1.95 -10.69 -17.36
CA LEU A 315 1.89 -11.55 -18.53
C LEU A 315 2.28 -10.79 -19.80
N LYS A 316 2.92 -11.50 -20.73
CA LYS A 316 3.37 -11.02 -22.03
C LYS A 316 3.01 -12.05 -23.10
N GLY A 317 2.67 -11.60 -24.29
CA GLY A 317 2.31 -12.51 -25.39
C GLY A 317 1.55 -11.77 -26.48
N GLY A 318 1.34 -12.44 -27.62
CA GLY A 318 0.44 -11.96 -28.66
C GLY A 318 -0.79 -12.86 -28.73
N GLY A 319 -1.99 -12.28 -28.75
CA GLY A 319 -3.26 -13.02 -28.71
C GLY A 319 -3.85 -13.08 -27.30
N ASP A 320 -4.51 -14.19 -26.95
CA ASP A 320 -4.95 -14.56 -25.60
C ASP A 320 -3.69 -14.89 -24.75
N PRO A 321 -3.22 -13.98 -23.89
CA PRO A 321 -1.92 -14.10 -23.25
C PRO A 321 -2.00 -14.86 -21.91
N TYR A 322 -3.09 -15.60 -21.66
CA TYR A 322 -3.33 -16.19 -20.35
C TYR A 322 -2.83 -17.63 -20.28
N PRO A 323 -1.94 -17.96 -19.33
CA PRO A 323 -1.44 -19.31 -19.15
C PRO A 323 -2.49 -20.18 -18.44
N ASN A 324 -2.29 -21.50 -18.50
CA ASN A 324 -2.96 -22.39 -17.54
C ASN A 324 -2.21 -22.34 -16.22
N ALA A 325 -2.92 -22.32 -15.10
CA ALA A 325 -2.31 -22.34 -13.77
C ALA A 325 -3.02 -23.29 -12.82
N THR A 326 -2.28 -23.85 -11.88
CA THR A 326 -2.81 -24.71 -10.82
C THR A 326 -2.14 -24.34 -9.51
N ALA A 327 -2.92 -24.05 -8.48
CA ALA A 327 -2.42 -23.76 -7.15
C ALA A 327 -2.90 -24.82 -6.16
N THR A 328 -1.99 -25.36 -5.35
CA THR A 328 -2.28 -26.40 -4.34
C THR A 328 -1.60 -26.04 -3.02
N LEU A 329 -2.34 -26.09 -1.91
CA LEU A 329 -1.82 -25.92 -0.56
C LEU A 329 -1.66 -27.28 0.14
N GLU A 330 -0.46 -27.59 0.60
CA GLU A 330 -0.15 -28.77 1.40
C GLU A 330 0.54 -28.37 2.71
N GLY A 331 -0.21 -28.42 3.82
CA GLY A 331 0.27 -27.88 5.09
C GLY A 331 0.50 -26.38 4.98
N ASN A 332 1.73 -25.94 5.18
CA ASN A 332 2.14 -24.53 5.11
C ASN A 332 2.78 -24.16 3.76
N THR A 333 2.80 -25.05 2.79
CA THR A 333 3.45 -24.82 1.50
C THR A 333 2.40 -24.69 0.41
N LEU A 334 2.33 -23.54 -0.26
CA LEU A 334 1.51 -23.35 -1.46
C LEU A 334 2.37 -23.48 -2.71
N THR A 335 2.00 -24.40 -3.59
CA THR A 335 2.65 -24.58 -4.90
C THR A 335 1.74 -24.03 -6.00
N LEU A 336 2.20 -23.01 -6.71
CA LEU A 336 1.59 -22.47 -7.92
C LEU A 336 2.39 -22.94 -9.15
N GLU A 337 1.74 -23.74 -9.98
CA GLU A 337 2.27 -24.24 -11.24
C GLU A 337 1.63 -23.49 -12.41
N ILE A 338 2.44 -22.95 -13.31
CA ILE A 338 1.99 -22.17 -14.46
C ILE A 338 2.56 -22.79 -15.72
N GLU A 339 1.70 -23.16 -16.66
CA GLU A 339 2.06 -23.86 -17.90
C GLU A 339 1.90 -22.96 -19.12
N ASN A 340 2.24 -23.49 -20.30
CA ASN A 340 2.17 -22.78 -21.59
C ASN A 340 3.10 -21.58 -21.71
N LEU A 341 4.19 -21.59 -20.95
CA LEU A 341 5.13 -20.48 -20.90
C LEU A 341 6.23 -20.60 -21.97
N ALA A 342 6.38 -19.58 -22.80
CA ALA A 342 7.53 -19.37 -23.68
C ALA A 342 8.80 -19.02 -22.89
N TYR A 343 8.64 -18.22 -21.82
CA TYR A 343 9.73 -17.80 -20.94
C TYR A 343 9.19 -17.30 -19.60
N ASP A 344 10.06 -17.28 -18.60
CA ASP A 344 9.87 -16.58 -17.34
C ASP A 344 11.08 -15.68 -17.09
N ALA A 345 10.84 -14.38 -17.00
CA ALA A 345 11.88 -13.37 -16.83
C ALA A 345 12.40 -13.37 -15.38
N LEU A 346 13.18 -14.40 -15.04
CA LEU A 346 13.84 -14.51 -13.75
C LEU A 346 15.11 -13.65 -13.70
N PRO A 347 15.45 -13.05 -12.53
CA PRO A 347 16.48 -12.02 -12.41
C PRO A 347 17.88 -12.43 -12.89
N ASP A 348 18.22 -13.72 -12.81
CA ASP A 348 19.56 -14.23 -13.09
C ASP A 348 19.64 -15.11 -14.34
N SER A 349 18.55 -15.22 -15.11
CA SER A 349 18.44 -16.11 -16.29
C SER A 349 18.77 -17.59 -16.02
N SER A 350 18.88 -18.01 -14.76
CA SER A 350 19.26 -19.38 -14.39
C SER A 350 18.11 -20.38 -14.52
N GLY A 351 16.89 -19.88 -14.74
CA GLY A 351 15.67 -20.66 -14.59
C GLY A 351 15.29 -20.89 -13.13
N GLN A 352 15.97 -20.24 -12.19
CA GLN A 352 15.67 -20.28 -10.76
C GLN A 352 15.59 -18.85 -10.21
N GLY A 353 14.80 -18.67 -9.16
CA GLY A 353 14.68 -17.40 -8.45
C GLY A 353 14.22 -17.66 -7.03
N MET A 354 14.55 -16.75 -6.12
CA MET A 354 14.08 -16.82 -4.73
C MET A 354 13.86 -15.40 -4.21
N THR A 355 12.76 -15.21 -3.48
CA THR A 355 12.50 -13.98 -2.73
C THR A 355 12.25 -14.34 -1.28
N ASP A 356 13.03 -13.72 -0.39
CA ASP A 356 12.84 -13.77 1.05
C ASP A 356 11.88 -12.64 1.46
N PHE A 357 10.65 -13.02 1.78
CA PHE A 357 9.56 -12.10 2.16
C PHE A 357 9.63 -11.75 3.64
N ALA A 358 10.01 -12.70 4.50
CA ALA A 358 10.24 -12.46 5.92
C ALA A 358 11.32 -11.37 6.15
N ALA A 359 12.42 -11.42 5.39
CA ALA A 359 13.47 -10.40 5.46
C ALA A 359 13.01 -9.00 5.00
N ARG A 360 11.85 -8.92 4.32
CA ARG A 360 11.22 -7.69 3.85
C ARG A 360 10.03 -7.25 4.69
N GLY A 361 9.77 -7.93 5.81
CA GLY A 361 8.70 -7.59 6.74
C GLY A 361 7.30 -7.98 6.27
N VAL A 362 7.19 -8.88 5.27
CA VAL A 362 5.89 -9.37 4.80
C VAL A 362 5.29 -10.32 5.84
N ARG A 363 3.99 -10.18 6.09
CA ARG A 363 3.25 -11.01 7.06
C ARG A 363 2.88 -12.39 6.48
N ASP A 364 2.93 -13.40 7.34
CA ASP A 364 2.49 -14.80 7.11
C ASP A 364 3.15 -15.56 5.94
N ILE A 365 4.05 -14.93 5.18
CA ILE A 365 4.75 -15.51 4.03
C ILE A 365 6.25 -15.35 4.21
N ASN A 366 6.95 -16.48 4.24
CA ASN A 366 8.38 -16.52 4.49
C ASN A 366 9.19 -16.32 3.21
N THR A 367 8.97 -17.18 2.21
CA THR A 367 9.76 -17.20 0.98
C THR A 367 8.90 -17.60 -0.20
N VAL A 368 9.35 -17.22 -1.41
CA VAL A 368 8.93 -17.89 -2.65
C VAL A 368 10.15 -18.36 -3.41
N ASP A 369 10.19 -19.65 -3.72
CA ASP A 369 11.16 -20.26 -4.64
C ASP A 369 10.51 -20.45 -6.00
N ILE A 370 11.22 -20.05 -7.05
CA ILE A 370 10.72 -20.07 -8.43
C ILE A 370 11.64 -20.97 -9.24
N THR A 371 11.06 -21.90 -10.00
CA THR A 371 11.78 -22.73 -10.97
C THR A 371 11.06 -22.73 -12.30
N PHE A 372 11.76 -22.36 -13.37
CA PHE A 372 11.29 -22.44 -14.75
C PHE A 372 11.98 -23.58 -15.49
N ALA A 373 11.21 -24.58 -15.91
CA ALA A 373 11.69 -25.69 -16.72
C ALA A 373 10.57 -26.23 -17.61
N ASN A 374 10.93 -26.69 -18.82
CA ASN A 374 9.98 -27.35 -19.74
C ASN A 374 8.71 -26.53 -20.01
N ASN A 375 8.84 -25.21 -20.22
CA ASN A 375 7.72 -24.30 -20.49
C ASN A 375 6.70 -24.19 -19.34
N LYS A 376 7.18 -24.45 -18.12
CA LYS A 376 6.41 -24.40 -16.89
C LYS A 376 7.21 -23.66 -15.81
N SER A 377 6.55 -22.73 -15.12
CA SER A 377 7.08 -22.11 -13.90
C SER A 377 6.40 -22.72 -12.69
N THR A 378 7.18 -23.02 -11.66
CA THR A 378 6.71 -23.50 -10.37
C THR A 378 7.14 -22.50 -9.31
N TYR A 379 6.18 -21.93 -8.61
CA TYR A 379 6.36 -21.02 -7.49
C TYR A 379 5.97 -21.78 -6.22
N VAL A 380 6.90 -21.89 -5.28
CA VAL A 380 6.70 -22.57 -4.00
C VAL A 380 6.77 -21.52 -2.90
N PHE A 381 5.62 -21.20 -2.34
CA PHE A 381 5.48 -20.26 -1.23
C PHE A 381 5.51 -21.03 0.10
N GLU A 382 6.42 -20.63 0.99
CA GLU A 382 6.46 -21.11 2.36
C GLU A 382 5.70 -20.12 3.26
N LEU A 383 4.68 -20.60 3.96
CA LEU A 383 3.78 -19.80 4.79
C LEU A 383 4.02 -20.07 6.29
N ASP A 384 3.71 -19.11 7.15
CA ASP A 384 3.75 -19.32 8.60
C ASP A 384 2.62 -20.24 9.09
N LYS A 385 1.49 -20.19 8.41
CA LYS A 385 0.27 -20.97 8.68
C LYS A 385 -0.49 -21.21 7.35
N PRO A 386 -1.39 -22.21 7.27
CA PRO A 386 -2.18 -22.42 6.06
C PRO A 386 -3.21 -21.30 5.88
N LEU A 387 -3.05 -20.50 4.83
CA LEU A 387 -3.92 -19.38 4.49
C LEU A 387 -4.97 -19.76 3.43
N ASP A 388 -6.12 -19.09 3.44
CA ASP A 388 -6.99 -19.10 2.26
C ASP A 388 -6.30 -18.31 1.16
N TYR A 389 -6.42 -18.81 -0.07
CA TYR A 389 -5.83 -18.14 -1.23
C TYR A 389 -6.81 -18.08 -2.38
N ARG A 390 -6.54 -17.21 -3.36
CA ARG A 390 -7.18 -17.29 -4.68
C ARG A 390 -6.19 -17.02 -5.80
N ILE A 391 -6.43 -17.65 -6.95
CA ILE A 391 -5.77 -17.28 -8.21
C ILE A 391 -6.80 -16.79 -9.24
N TYR A 392 -6.49 -15.71 -9.93
CA TYR A 392 -7.33 -15.15 -10.99
C TYR A 392 -6.53 -14.36 -12.03
N ILE A 393 -7.10 -14.21 -13.22
CA ILE A 393 -6.56 -13.37 -14.30
C ILE A 393 -7.23 -11.99 -14.24
N ASP A 394 -6.41 -10.96 -14.19
CA ASP A 394 -6.82 -9.58 -14.45
C ASP A 394 -6.51 -9.26 -15.91
N GLU A 395 -7.57 -9.28 -16.73
CA GLU A 395 -7.50 -9.10 -18.17
C GLU A 395 -7.09 -7.67 -18.54
N ASP A 396 -7.59 -6.67 -17.82
CA ASP A 396 -7.34 -5.26 -18.10
C ASP A 396 -5.85 -4.91 -17.93
N ASN A 397 -5.20 -5.53 -16.94
CA ASN A 397 -3.79 -5.30 -16.66
C ASN A 397 -2.86 -6.39 -17.22
N ASN A 398 -3.39 -7.42 -17.87
CA ASN A 398 -2.66 -8.61 -18.31
C ASN A 398 -1.82 -9.24 -17.18
N ARG A 399 -2.48 -9.60 -16.07
CA ARG A 399 -1.83 -10.18 -14.89
C ARG A 399 -2.45 -11.50 -14.49
N LEU A 400 -1.61 -12.42 -14.01
CA LEU A 400 -2.05 -13.53 -13.18
C LEU A 400 -1.79 -13.14 -11.73
N ASN A 401 -2.83 -13.14 -10.91
CA ASN A 401 -2.79 -12.74 -9.52
C ASN A 401 -2.90 -13.97 -8.64
N LEU A 402 -2.04 -14.03 -7.62
CA LEU A 402 -2.16 -14.92 -6.48
C LEU A 402 -2.33 -14.05 -5.25
N GLU A 403 -3.39 -14.27 -4.50
CA GLU A 403 -3.67 -13.54 -3.28
C GLU A 403 -3.79 -14.51 -2.11
N PHE A 404 -3.25 -14.12 -0.97
CA PHE A 404 -3.36 -14.84 0.30
C PHE A 404 -4.07 -13.95 1.30
N ARG A 405 -5.01 -14.53 2.04
CA ARG A 405 -5.72 -13.86 3.13
C ARG A 405 -4.98 -14.12 4.44
N HIS A 406 -4.63 -13.06 5.16
CA HIS A 406 -3.85 -13.15 6.41
C HIS A 406 -4.58 -13.90 7.53
#